data_AF-A0A7Y2IHW3-F1
#
_entry.id   AF-A0A7Y2IHW3-F1
#
_cell.length_a   1.000
_cell.length_b   1.000
_cell.length_c   1.000
_cell.angle_alpha   90.00
_cell.angle_beta   90.00
_cell.angle_gamma   90.00
#
_symmetry.space_group_name_H-M   'P 1'
#
loop_
_entity.id
_entity.type
_entity.pdbx_description
1 polymer ?
#
loop_
_entity_poly.entity_id
_entity_poly.type
_entity_poly.pdbx_seq_one_letter_code
_entity_poly.pdbx_strand_id
1 'polypeptide(L)'
;MSVRSEERLAAATLRAVARRPGAEIRGHRLEVDRRPVGIVVPHLSLEFEENDERRRGVVDALALRLLHSDRATHLELSPTMPVERIVFDICEQFRCEA
;
A
#
# COMPACT_ATOMS: atom_id res chain seq x y z
N MET A 1 -16.94 13.26 -4.01
CA MET A 1 -15.80 14.23 -3.90
C MET A 1 -14.92 14.04 -5.13
N SER A 2 -14.07 15.00 -5.53
CA SER A 2 -13.14 14.71 -6.63
C SER A 2 -12.12 13.64 -6.22
N VAL A 3 -11.69 12.80 -7.17
CA VAL A 3 -10.66 11.75 -6.95
C VAL A 3 -9.44 12.29 -6.20
N ARG A 4 -8.94 13.47 -6.61
CA ARG A 4 -7.78 14.12 -5.96
C ARG A 4 -8.04 14.49 -4.50
N SER A 5 -9.27 14.84 -4.14
CA SER A 5 -9.60 15.10 -2.74
C SER A 5 -9.63 13.81 -1.91
N GLU A 6 -10.13 12.73 -2.50
CA GLU A 6 -10.19 11.40 -1.87
C GLU A 6 -8.78 10.81 -1.68
N GLU A 7 -7.89 10.93 -2.67
CA GLU A 7 -6.49 10.55 -2.56
C GLU A 7 -5.78 11.29 -1.41
N ARG A 8 -6.07 12.58 -1.21
CA ARG A 8 -5.48 13.36 -0.10
C ARG A 8 -5.95 12.88 1.27
N LEU A 9 -7.22 12.52 1.42
CA LEU A 9 -7.74 11.95 2.66
C LEU A 9 -7.15 10.56 2.91
N ALA A 10 -7.09 9.72 1.88
CA ALA A 10 -6.46 8.42 1.94
C ALA A 10 -4.98 8.53 2.36
N ALA A 11 -4.23 9.45 1.76
CA ALA A 11 -2.84 9.72 2.14
C ALA A 11 -2.71 10.21 3.60
N ALA A 12 -3.67 11.01 4.10
CA ALA A 12 -3.66 11.43 5.50
C ALA A 12 -3.85 10.25 6.47
N THR A 13 -4.80 9.36 6.18
CA THR A 13 -5.01 8.12 6.96
C THR A 13 -3.79 7.21 6.91
N LEU A 14 -3.24 6.99 5.72
CA LEU A 14 -2.03 6.21 5.48
C LEU A 14 -0.87 6.69 6.35
N ARG A 15 -0.57 8.00 6.35
CA ARG A 15 0.51 8.58 7.18
C ARG A 15 0.28 8.36 8.67
N ALA A 16 -0.95 8.56 9.12
CA ALA A 16 -1.31 8.45 10.53
C ALA A 16 -1.15 7.01 11.05
N VAL A 17 -1.68 6.03 10.31
CA VAL A 17 -1.62 4.61 10.69
C VAL A 17 -0.21 4.06 10.51
N ALA A 18 0.42 4.28 9.35
CA ALA A 18 1.76 3.74 9.06
C ALA A 18 2.88 4.38 9.88
N ARG A 19 2.62 5.50 10.56
CA ARG A 19 3.62 6.34 11.24
C ARG A 19 4.75 6.73 10.28
N ARG A 20 4.40 7.05 9.04
CA ARG A 20 5.33 7.46 7.97
C ARG A 20 4.90 8.80 7.41
N PRO A 21 5.43 9.93 7.89
CA PRO A 21 4.99 11.27 7.44
C PRO A 21 5.27 11.54 5.96
N GLY A 22 6.26 10.86 5.37
CA GLY A 22 6.55 10.93 3.94
C GLY A 22 5.66 10.06 3.05
N ALA A 23 4.68 9.33 3.61
CA ALA A 23 3.79 8.47 2.83
C ALA A 23 2.73 9.28 2.06
N GLU A 24 2.51 8.93 0.81
CA GLU A 24 1.57 9.60 -0.11
C GLU A 24 0.88 8.60 -1.03
N ILE A 25 -0.31 8.98 -1.49
CA ILE A 25 -0.99 8.32 -2.61
C ILE A 25 -1.10 9.35 -3.74
N ARG A 26 -0.53 9.03 -4.89
CA ARG A 26 -0.51 9.91 -6.06
C ARG A 26 -0.73 9.12 -7.32
N GLY A 27 -1.80 9.42 -8.05
CA GLY A 27 -2.07 8.80 -9.35
C GLY A 27 -2.10 7.28 -9.24
N HIS A 28 -2.87 6.77 -8.28
CA HIS A 28 -3.00 5.32 -8.03
C HIS A 28 -1.71 4.62 -7.57
N ARG A 29 -0.74 5.37 -7.02
CA ARG A 29 0.53 4.81 -6.54
C ARG A 29 0.81 5.18 -5.08
N LEU A 30 1.32 4.20 -4.34
CA LEU A 30 1.89 4.41 -3.01
C LEU A 30 3.35 4.87 -3.12
N GLU A 31 3.66 5.99 -2.48
CA GLU A 31 5.01 6.52 -2.36
C GLU A 31 5.38 6.78 -0.90
N VAL A 32 6.66 6.62 -0.56
CA VAL A 32 7.26 7.06 0.71
C VAL A 32 8.50 7.88 0.36
N ASP A 33 8.56 9.12 0.83
CA ASP A 33 9.66 10.06 0.54
C ASP A 33 9.88 10.23 -0.97
N ARG A 34 8.77 10.32 -1.73
CA ARG A 34 8.73 10.41 -3.20
C ARG A 34 9.32 9.21 -3.93
N ARG A 35 9.50 8.09 -3.23
CA ARG A 35 9.93 6.83 -3.81
C ARG A 35 8.78 5.85 -3.80
N PRO A 36 8.51 5.19 -4.92
CA PRO A 36 7.43 4.23 -4.97
C PRO A 36 7.69 3.02 -4.08
N VAL A 37 6.62 2.51 -3.49
CA VAL A 37 6.63 1.26 -2.74
C VAL A 37 6.05 0.17 -3.63
N GLY A 38 6.88 -0.77 -4.06
CA GLY A 38 6.44 -1.91 -4.86
C GLY A 38 5.80 -2.95 -3.97
N ILE A 39 4.47 -2.98 -3.93
CA ILE A 39 3.66 -4.01 -3.28
C ILE A 39 2.85 -4.70 -4.38
N VAL A 40 3.07 -5.99 -4.56
CA VAL A 40 2.44 -6.78 -5.62
C VAL A 40 1.30 -7.61 -5.02
N VAL A 41 0.26 -6.92 -4.57
CA VAL A 41 -0.94 -7.52 -3.97
C VAL A 41 -2.17 -7.09 -4.77
N PRO A 42 -2.64 -7.91 -5.75
CA PRO A 42 -3.62 -7.46 -6.76
C PRO A 42 -4.93 -6.89 -6.20
N HIS A 43 -5.40 -7.43 -5.06
CA HIS A 43 -6.64 -6.96 -4.42
C HIS A 43 -6.48 -5.63 -3.69
N LEU A 44 -5.26 -5.11 -3.53
CA LEU A 44 -4.96 -3.80 -2.94
C LEU A 44 -4.67 -2.73 -4.01
N SER A 45 -5.26 -2.87 -5.20
CA SER A 45 -5.15 -1.85 -6.25
C SER A 45 -5.65 -0.49 -5.75
N LEU A 46 -4.90 0.57 -6.08
CA LEU A 46 -5.24 1.96 -5.79
C LEU A 46 -5.99 2.64 -6.94
N GLU A 47 -6.40 1.87 -7.95
CA GLU A 47 -7.27 2.30 -9.05
C GLU A 47 -8.72 2.34 -8.57
N PHE A 48 -9.11 3.50 -8.05
CA PHE A 48 -10.45 3.74 -7.52
C PHE A 48 -11.24 4.70 -8.40
N GLU A 49 -12.54 4.47 -8.49
CA GLU A 49 -13.50 5.44 -9.02
C GLU A 49 -13.87 6.49 -7.96
N GLU A 50 -14.60 7.54 -8.36
CA GLU A 50 -15.12 8.53 -7.41
C GLU A 50 -16.06 7.88 -6.40
N ASN A 51 -15.89 8.20 -5.12
CA ASN A 51 -16.69 7.65 -4.01
C ASN A 51 -16.59 6.11 -3.84
N ASP A 52 -15.51 5.48 -4.31
CA ASP A 52 -15.27 4.06 -4.07
C ASP A 52 -15.01 3.78 -2.58
N GLU A 53 -15.93 3.04 -1.95
CA GLU A 53 -15.89 2.69 -0.53
C GLU A 53 -14.73 1.76 -0.16
N ARG A 54 -14.25 0.95 -1.12
CA ARG A 54 -13.13 0.02 -0.91
C ARG A 54 -11.83 0.75 -0.59
N ARG A 55 -11.71 2.01 -1.02
CA ARG A 55 -10.54 2.86 -0.83
C ARG A 55 -10.06 2.85 0.61
N ARG A 56 -10.98 2.96 1.57
CA ARG A 56 -10.58 2.99 2.97
C ARG A 56 -9.92 1.69 3.40
N GLY A 57 -10.52 0.55 3.07
CA GLY A 57 -9.97 -0.78 3.40
C GLY A 57 -8.60 -1.01 2.77
N VAL A 58 -8.44 -0.67 1.48
CA VAL A 58 -7.14 -0.80 0.79
C VAL A 58 -6.07 0.07 1.42
N VAL A 59 -6.40 1.32 1.77
CA VAL A 59 -5.46 2.27 2.38
C VAL A 59 -5.03 1.80 3.76
N ASP A 60 -5.96 1.31 4.57
CA ASP A 60 -5.67 0.80 5.91
C ASP A 60 -4.77 -0.46 5.82
N ALA A 61 -5.06 -1.38 4.90
CA ALA A 61 -4.23 -2.55 4.63
C ALA A 61 -2.79 -2.17 4.20
N LEU A 62 -2.64 -1.22 3.27
CA LEU A 62 -1.33 -0.72 2.85
C LEU A 62 -0.59 0.02 3.98
N ALA A 63 -1.32 0.67 4.89
CA ALA A 63 -0.73 1.33 6.05
C ALA A 63 -0.13 0.30 7.03
N LEU A 64 -0.85 -0.79 7.29
CA LEU A 64 -0.35 -1.91 8.11
C LEU A 64 0.90 -2.54 7.47
N ARG A 65 0.88 -2.69 6.15
CA ARG A 65 2.04 -3.16 5.37
C ARG A 65 3.28 -2.31 5.57
N LEU A 66 3.13 -0.97 5.53
CA LEU A 66 4.23 -0.03 5.80
C LEU A 66 4.67 -0.01 7.27
N LEU A 67 3.75 -0.26 8.20
CA LEU A 67 4.02 -0.24 9.64
C LEU A 67 4.79 -1.48 10.09
N HIS A 68 4.41 -2.65 9.59
CA HIS A 68 4.82 -3.96 10.12
C HIS A 68 5.77 -4.76 9.22
N SER A 69 6.06 -4.30 8.00
CA SER A 69 7.04 -4.95 7.12
C SER A 69 8.36 -4.20 7.10
N ASP A 70 9.45 -4.93 7.28
CA ASP A 70 10.80 -4.41 6.98
C ASP A 70 11.05 -4.53 5.47
N ARG A 71 11.15 -3.39 4.80
CA ARG A 71 11.26 -3.35 3.33
C ARG A 71 12.56 -3.98 2.81
N ALA A 72 13.68 -3.81 3.52
CA ALA A 72 14.96 -4.32 3.05
C ALA A 72 14.96 -5.85 3.08
N THR A 73 14.53 -6.41 4.21
CA THR A 73 14.38 -7.85 4.42
C THR A 73 13.37 -8.45 3.44
N HIS A 74 12.22 -7.80 3.25
CA HIS A 74 11.21 -8.26 2.29
C HIS A 74 11.77 -8.37 0.87
N LEU A 75 12.56 -7.40 0.44
CA LEU A 75 13.16 -7.40 -0.90
C LEU A 75 14.27 -8.43 -1.03
N GLU A 76 15.08 -8.63 0.00
CA GLU A 76 16.15 -9.63 0.04
C GLU A 76 15.60 -11.05 -0.10
N LEU A 77 14.50 -11.36 0.59
CA LEU A 77 13.87 -12.68 0.60
C LEU A 77 12.95 -12.92 -0.59
N SER A 78 12.72 -11.91 -1.42
CA SER A 78 11.64 -11.96 -2.38
C SER A 78 11.98 -12.80 -3.63
N PRO A 79 11.06 -13.65 -4.10
CA PRO A 79 11.22 -14.33 -5.37
C PRO A 79 11.32 -13.37 -6.56
N THR A 80 12.03 -13.79 -7.60
CA THR A 80 12.17 -13.02 -8.85
C THR A 80 11.11 -13.37 -9.89
N MET A 81 10.52 -14.57 -9.81
CA MET A 81 9.47 -15.00 -10.74
C MET A 81 8.13 -14.32 -10.42
N PRO A 82 7.39 -13.81 -11.41
CA PRO A 82 6.21 -12.96 -11.16
C PRO A 82 5.13 -13.61 -10.29
N VAL A 83 4.79 -14.87 -10.55
CA VAL A 83 3.73 -15.57 -9.81
C VAL A 83 4.15 -15.85 -8.36
N GLU A 84 5.38 -16.32 -8.17
CA GLU A 84 5.94 -16.55 -6.84
C GLU A 84 6.01 -15.25 -6.03
N ARG A 85 6.38 -14.15 -6.69
CA ARG A 85 6.41 -12.82 -6.08
C ARG A 85 5.02 -12.37 -5.61
N ILE A 86 3.98 -12.60 -6.41
CA ILE A 86 2.60 -12.29 -6.02
C ILE A 86 2.21 -13.08 -4.77
N VAL A 87 2.45 -14.40 -4.76
CA VAL A 87 2.12 -15.25 -3.60
C VAL A 87 2.89 -14.79 -2.36
N PHE A 88 4.19 -14.51 -2.51
CA PHE A 88 5.03 -14.01 -1.43
C PHE A 88 4.53 -12.68 -0.86
N ASP A 89 4.21 -11.71 -1.72
CA ASP A 89 3.70 -10.40 -1.29
C ASP A 89 2.32 -10.51 -0.62
N ILE A 90 1.44 -11.41 -1.09
CA ILE A 90 0.14 -11.68 -0.44
C ILE A 90 0.33 -12.28 0.96
N CYS A 91 1.22 -13.26 1.12
CA CYS A 91 1.50 -13.85 2.43
C CYS A 91 2.05 -12.80 3.41
N GLU A 92 2.92 -11.93 2.93
CA GLU A 92 3.50 -10.85 3.73
C GLU A 92 2.44 -9.79 4.10
N GLN A 93 1.44 -9.57 3.24
CA GLN A 93 0.29 -8.73 3.55
C GLN A 93 -0.54 -9.35 4.68
N PHE A 94 -0.90 -10.63 4.59
CA PHE A 94 -1.64 -11.32 5.65
C PHE A 94 -0.88 -11.34 6.98
N ARG A 95 0.45 -11.49 6.96
CA ARG A 95 1.27 -11.37 8.18
C ARG A 95 1.17 -9.98 8.82
N CYS A 96 1.08 -8.92 8.02
CA CYS A 96 0.97 -7.55 8.52
C CYS A 96 -0.42 -7.21 9.06
N GLU A 97 -1.45 -7.97 8.70
CA GLU A 97 -2.86 -7.75 9.09
C GLU A 97 -3.32 -8.61 10.29
N ALA A 98 -2.55 -9.63 10.66
CA ALA A 98 -2.83 -10.51 11.80
C ALA A 98 -2.43 -9.88 13.15
#